data_AF-C2XSQ9-F1
#
_entry.id   AF-C2XSQ9-F1
#
_cell.length_a   1.000
_cell.length_b   1.000
_cell.length_c   1.000
_cell.angle_alpha   90.00
_cell.angle_beta   90.00
_cell.angle_gamma   90.00
#
_symmetry.space_group_name_H-M   'P 1'
#
loop_
_entity.id
_entity.type
_entity.pdbx_description
1 polymer ?
#
loop_
_entity_poly.entity_id
_entity_poly.type
_entity_poly.pdbx_seq_one_letter_code
_entity_poly.pdbx_strand_id
1 'polypeptide(L)'
;MGMGRIVGDGAIYFYIQDIVVHPDCQKNGIGKEIMHILVEYLNQNAPDKAFVGLFASQGKESFYEKYDFKDYSPNMTGMFTVISK
;
A
#
# COMPACT_ATOMS: atom_id res chain seq x y z
N MET A 1 14.58 11.32 -1.69
CA MET A 1 13.45 11.70 -0.83
C MET A 1 12.18 11.08 -1.38
N GLY A 2 11.26 10.64 -0.52
CA GLY A 2 10.02 9.96 -0.91
C GLY A 2 8.95 10.05 0.18
N MET A 3 7.73 9.62 -0.13
CA MET A 3 6.60 9.62 0.79
C MET A 3 5.68 8.43 0.55
N GLY A 4 4.78 8.20 1.52
CA GLY A 4 3.68 7.26 1.46
C GLY A 4 2.68 7.61 2.55
N ARG A 5 1.43 7.17 2.40
CA ARG A 5 0.41 7.41 3.43
C ARG A 5 -0.52 6.23 3.62
N ILE A 6 -1.15 6.19 4.78
CA ILE A 6 -2.25 5.30 5.11
C ILE A 6 -3.53 6.13 5.16
N VAL A 7 -4.59 5.61 4.57
CA VAL A 7 -5.96 6.13 4.68
C VAL A 7 -6.84 5.01 5.20
N GLY A 8 -7.76 5.29 6.11
CA GLY A 8 -8.66 4.26 6.61
C GLY A 8 -9.79 4.82 7.45
N ASP A 9 -10.63 3.91 7.92
CA ASP A 9 -11.75 4.22 8.81
C ASP A 9 -11.35 4.25 10.30
N GLY A 10 -10.10 3.92 10.62
CA GLY A 10 -9.62 3.80 12.01
C GLY A 10 -10.15 2.55 12.74
N ALA A 11 -10.82 1.66 12.03
CA ALA A 11 -11.38 0.42 12.52
C ALA A 11 -10.86 -0.75 11.68
N ILE A 12 -11.54 -1.13 10.60
CA ILE A 12 -11.25 -2.40 9.90
C ILE A 12 -10.66 -2.20 8.50
N TYR A 13 -10.85 -1.06 7.84
CA TYR A 13 -10.40 -0.86 6.46
C TYR A 13 -9.31 0.19 6.36
N PHE A 14 -8.16 -0.22 5.82
CA PHE A 14 -7.01 0.65 5.57
C PHE A 14 -6.50 0.46 4.14
N TYR A 15 -5.97 1.53 3.58
CA TYR A 15 -5.31 1.54 2.28
C TYR A 15 -3.95 2.24 2.39
N ILE A 16 -2.92 1.60 1.84
CA ILE A 16 -1.64 2.25 1.58
C ILE A 16 -1.73 2.95 0.23
N GLN A 17 -1.46 4.26 0.22
CA GLN A 17 -1.63 5.13 -0.95
C GLN A 17 -0.39 6.01 -1.17
N ASP A 18 -0.25 6.48 -2.42
CA ASP A 18 0.74 7.48 -2.84
C ASP A 18 2.19 7.17 -2.46
N ILE A 19 2.58 5.90 -2.59
CA ILE A 19 3.98 5.47 -2.44
C ILE A 19 4.79 6.01 -3.60
N VAL A 20 5.58 7.05 -3.35
CA VAL A 20 6.38 7.73 -4.37
C VAL A 20 7.77 8.06 -3.86
N VAL A 21 8.77 7.87 -4.71
CA VAL A 21 10.16 8.25 -4.46
C VAL A 21 10.59 9.17 -5.60
N HIS A 22 11.16 10.33 -5.25
CA HIS A 22 11.71 11.27 -6.21
C HIS A 22 12.64 10.54 -7.19
N PRO A 23 12.54 10.78 -8.51
CA PRO A 23 13.28 10.02 -9.54
C PRO A 23 14.78 9.85 -9.24
N ASP A 24 15.46 10.94 -8.89
CA ASP A 24 16.90 10.94 -8.59
C ASP A 24 17.30 10.13 -7.34
N CYS A 25 16.32 9.73 -6.54
CA CYS A 25 16.53 8.97 -5.31
C CYS A 25 15.99 7.53 -5.40
N GLN A 26 15.47 7.11 -6.55
CA GLN A 26 14.96 5.76 -6.76
C GLN A 26 16.09 4.72 -6.75
N LYS A 27 15.73 3.44 -6.58
CA LYS A 27 16.65 2.29 -6.51
C LYS A 27 17.67 2.32 -5.35
N ASN A 28 17.56 3.29 -4.43
CA ASN A 28 18.39 3.40 -3.23
C ASN A 28 17.68 2.89 -1.96
N GLY A 29 16.71 1.97 -2.10
CA GLY A 29 16.01 1.38 -0.96
C GLY A 29 14.95 2.25 -0.26
N ILE A 30 14.81 3.54 -0.60
CA ILE A 30 13.85 4.46 0.05
C ILE A 30 12.40 3.95 0.02
N GLY A 31 11.95 3.41 -1.12
CA GLY A 31 10.59 2.87 -1.21
C GLY A 31 10.37 1.68 -0.25
N LYS A 32 11.40 0.86 -0.05
CA LYS A 32 11.38 -0.25 0.90
C LYS A 32 11.23 0.29 2.32
N GLU A 33 11.99 1.32 2.67
CA GLU A 33 11.94 1.95 3.99
C GLU A 33 10.55 2.55 4.27
N ILE A 34 9.96 3.26 3.30
CA ILE A 34 8.61 3.80 3.42
C ILE A 34 7.60 2.69 3.70
N MET A 35 7.60 1.62 2.88
CA MET A 35 6.68 0.50 3.09
C MET A 35 6.88 -0.19 4.44
N HIS A 36 8.12 -0.38 4.86
CA HIS A 36 8.42 -0.97 6.17
C HIS A 36 7.81 -0.15 7.31
N ILE A 37 8.00 1.17 7.30
CA ILE A 37 7.44 2.08 8.32
C ILE A 37 5.91 2.02 8.33
N LEU A 38 5.26 2.04 7.16
CA LEU A 38 3.79 2.02 7.08
C LEU A 38 3.18 0.69 7.54
N VAL A 39 3.78 -0.43 7.12
CA VAL A 39 3.32 -1.77 7.53
C VAL A 39 3.53 -1.97 9.03
N GLU A 40 4.67 -1.55 9.57
CA GLU A 40 4.94 -1.61 11.01
C GLU A 40 3.92 -0.79 11.80
N TYR A 41 3.60 0.42 11.34
CA TYR A 41 2.56 1.24 11.95
C TYR A 41 1.20 0.53 11.98
N LEU A 42 0.79 -0.10 10.86
CA LEU A 42 -0.47 -0.85 10.79
C LEU A 42 -0.46 -2.07 11.72
N ASN A 43 0.64 -2.83 11.76
CA ASN A 43 0.77 -3.98 12.65
C ASN A 43 0.62 -3.62 14.13
N GLN A 44 1.08 -2.42 14.53
CA GLN A 44 1.01 -1.96 15.91
C GLN A 44 -0.34 -1.31 16.29
N ASN A 45 -1.03 -0.70 15.32
CA ASN A 45 -2.16 0.19 15.61
C ASN A 45 -3.50 -0.28 15.03
N ALA A 46 -3.50 -1.13 14.00
CA ALA A 46 -4.74 -1.66 13.43
C ALA A 46 -5.26 -2.82 14.31
N PRO A 47 -6.58 -2.99 14.44
CA PRO A 47 -7.15 -4.11 15.18
C PRO A 47 -6.92 -5.44 14.46
N ASP A 48 -7.11 -6.55 15.20
CA ASP A 48 -7.03 -7.89 14.64
C ASP A 48 -7.94 -8.03 13.41
N LYS A 49 -7.41 -8.68 12.36
CA LYS A 49 -8.08 -8.90 11.06
C LYS A 49 -8.45 -7.62 10.31
N ALA A 50 -7.77 -6.50 10.57
CA ALA A 50 -7.86 -5.33 9.70
C ALA A 50 -7.55 -5.70 8.25
N PHE A 51 -8.37 -5.20 7.34
CA PHE A 51 -8.20 -5.31 5.90
C PHE A 51 -7.29 -4.17 5.42
N VAL A 52 -6.14 -4.52 4.86
CA VAL A 52 -5.19 -3.57 4.29
C VAL A 52 -5.06 -3.79 2.79
N GLY A 53 -5.46 -2.78 2.00
CA GLY A 53 -5.40 -2.81 0.53
C GLY A 53 -4.41 -1.82 -0.06
N LEU A 54 -4.06 -2.03 -1.32
CA LEU A 54 -3.39 -1.05 -2.18
C LEU A 54 -3.68 -1.37 -3.65
N PHE A 55 -3.49 -0.39 -4.53
CA PHE A 55 -3.46 -0.62 -5.97
C PHE A 55 -2.02 -0.57 -6.46
N ALA A 56 -1.50 -1.70 -6.93
CA ALA A 56 -0.18 -1.77 -7.53
C ALA A 56 -0.25 -1.30 -8.99
N SER A 57 0.71 -0.46 -9.40
CA SER A 57 0.94 -0.21 -10.83
C SER A 57 1.45 -1.48 -11.51
N GLN A 58 1.12 -1.64 -12.79
CA GLN A 58 1.54 -2.78 -13.60
C GLN A 58 3.05 -3.07 -13.47
N GLY A 59 3.40 -4.31 -13.15
CA GLY A 59 4.78 -4.77 -13.02
C GLY A 59 5.46 -4.38 -11.70
N LYS A 60 4.71 -3.83 -10.73
CA LYS A 60 5.19 -3.47 -9.38
C LYS A 60 4.62 -4.36 -8.28
N GLU A 61 3.88 -5.39 -8.62
CA GLU A 61 3.22 -6.32 -7.70
C GLU A 61 4.27 -6.97 -6.78
N SER A 62 5.36 -7.49 -7.36
CA SER A 62 6.48 -8.13 -6.64
C SER A 62 7.20 -7.24 -5.62
N PHE A 63 7.04 -5.92 -5.70
CA PHE A 63 7.54 -5.01 -4.67
C PHE A 63 6.70 -5.10 -3.39
N TYR A 64 5.38 -5.20 -3.54
CA TYR A 64 4.43 -5.26 -2.43
C TYR A 64 4.26 -6.68 -1.86
N GLU A 65 4.43 -7.72 -2.67
CA GLU A 65 4.39 -9.12 -2.23
C GLU A 65 5.40 -9.45 -1.11
N LYS A 66 6.46 -8.65 -1.00
CA LYS A 66 7.46 -8.76 0.09
C LYS A 66 6.90 -8.41 1.48
N TYR A 67 5.72 -7.82 1.53
CA TYR A 67 5.00 -7.42 2.75
C TYR A 67 3.67 -8.16 2.87
N ASP A 68 3.59 -9.38 2.32
CA ASP A 68 2.44 -10.28 2.36
C ASP A 68 1.15 -9.78 1.66
N PHE A 69 1.23 -8.69 0.90
CA PHE A 69 0.18 -8.33 -0.06
C PHE A 69 0.12 -9.38 -1.17
N LYS A 70 -1.10 -9.74 -1.57
CA LYS A 70 -1.33 -10.76 -2.61
C LYS A 70 -2.32 -10.23 -3.63
N ASP A 71 -2.06 -10.53 -4.90
CA ASP A 71 -3.10 -10.44 -5.91
C ASP A 71 -4.02 -11.66 -5.79
N TYR A 72 -5.30 -11.41 -5.56
CA TYR A 72 -6.32 -12.44 -5.40
C TYR A 72 -7.13 -12.66 -6.70
N SER A 73 -6.71 -12.07 -7.82
CA SER A 73 -7.34 -12.27 -9.12
C SER A 73 -7.19 -13.73 -9.60
N PRO A 74 -8.19 -14.29 -10.31
CA PRO A 74 -9.47 -13.67 -10.68
C PRO A 74 -10.55 -13.73 -9.59
N ASN A 75 -10.27 -14.38 -8.45
CA ASN A 75 -11.27 -14.65 -7.42
C ASN A 75 -11.75 -13.39 -6.68
N MET A 76 -10.87 -12.40 -6.52
CA MET A 76 -11.20 -11.11 -5.91
C MET A 76 -10.46 -9.99 -6.66
N THR A 77 -11.21 -9.25 -7.48
CA THR A 77 -10.68 -8.16 -8.30
C THR A 77 -10.94 -6.82 -7.63
N GLY A 78 -9.90 -6.00 -7.47
CA GLY A 78 -10.04 -4.62 -6.99
C GLY A 78 -10.77 -3.74 -8.02
N MET A 79 -11.75 -2.97 -7.57
CA MET A 79 -12.53 -2.07 -8.42
C MET A 79 -12.54 -0.66 -7.81
N PHE A 80 -12.55 0.38 -8.63
CA PHE A 80 -12.64 1.77 -8.19
C PHE A 80 -13.52 2.58 -9.14
N THR A 81 -14.04 3.71 -8.65
CA THR A 81 -14.74 4.72 -9.46
C THR A 81 -14.32 6.11 -9.01
N VAL A 82 -14.46 7.10 -9.88
CA VAL A 82 -14.20 8.51 -9.57
C VAL A 82 -15.50 9.28 -9.76
N ILE A 83 -15.94 9.95 -8.69
CA ILE A 83 -17.12 10.82 -8.77
C ILE A 83 -16.72 12.11 -9.48
N SER A 84 -17.25 12.32 -10.68
CA SER A 84 -17.21 13.62 -11.35
C SER A 84 -18.48 14.39 -10.99
N LYS A 85 -18.33 15.60 -10.46
CA LYS A 85 -19.44 16.52 -10.18
C LYS A 85 -19.53 17.56 -11.28
#